data_AF-A0A967ENQ0-F1
#
_entry.id   AF-A0A967ENQ0-F1
#
_cell.length_a   1.000
_cell.length_b   1.000
_cell.length_c   1.000
_cell.angle_alpha   90.00
_cell.angle_beta   90.00
_cell.angle_gamma   90.00
#
_symmetry.space_group_name_H-M   'P 1'
#
loop_
_entity.id
_entity.type
_entity.pdbx_description
1 polymer ?
#
loop_
_entity_poly.entity_id
_entity_poly.type
_entity_poly.pdbx_seq_one_letter_code
_entity_poly.pdbx_strand_id
1 'polypeptide(L)'
;MKKVTVILVSLIFIASCVGPEEPLDGLSKNSPVVVNTTEAFTFSLKAENYSTEETYNLTFSELTPIELTTVLIVTDFGGSASGTSYFDIFNSNDSLLTRYELNSNINVAPIKNLETNAIPNKIFFKVNDFSGFVQLVLAIGD
;
A
#
# COMPACT_ATOMS: atom_id res chain seq x y z
N MET A 1 -6.57 53.52 -51.97
CA MET A 1 -6.07 53.28 -50.59
C MET A 1 -7.26 52.94 -49.70
N LYS A 2 -7.45 51.68 -49.30
CA LYS A 2 -8.38 51.29 -48.23
C LYS A 2 -7.64 50.31 -47.32
N LYS A 3 -7.50 50.70 -46.05
CA LYS A 3 -6.80 49.99 -44.99
C LYS A 3 -7.73 48.94 -44.38
N VAL A 4 -7.19 47.74 -44.17
CA VAL A 4 -7.20 46.88 -42.95
C VAL A 4 -8.54 46.83 -42.20
N THR A 5 -9.13 45.67 -41.88
CA THR A 5 -8.62 44.79 -40.81
C THR A 5 -9.40 43.47 -40.83
N VAL A 6 -8.71 42.34 -41.01
CA VAL A 6 -9.25 41.00 -40.72
C VAL A 6 -8.88 40.70 -39.26
N ILE A 7 -9.88 40.65 -38.37
CA ILE A 7 -9.69 40.27 -36.98
C ILE A 7 -9.73 38.75 -36.90
N LEU A 8 -8.56 38.12 -36.85
CA LEU A 8 -8.42 36.71 -36.50
C LEU A 8 -8.39 36.60 -34.97
N VAL A 9 -9.54 36.32 -34.35
CA VAL A 9 -9.62 35.99 -32.93
C VAL A 9 -9.05 34.58 -32.74
N SER A 10 -7.76 34.49 -32.43
CA SER A 10 -7.13 33.27 -31.94
C SER A 10 -7.61 33.03 -30.51
N LEU A 11 -8.61 32.17 -30.33
CA LEU A 11 -9.00 31.60 -29.04
C LEU A 11 -7.85 30.72 -28.54
N ILE A 12 -6.93 31.32 -27.79
CA ILE A 12 -5.91 30.61 -27.02
C ILE A 12 -6.64 29.95 -25.85
N PHE A 13 -7.08 28.71 -26.05
CA PHE A 13 -7.35 27.80 -24.94
C PHE A 13 -6.01 27.44 -24.32
N ILE A 14 -5.51 28.30 -23.43
CA ILE A 14 -4.58 27.91 -22.38
C ILE A 14 -5.36 26.98 -21.44
N ALA A 15 -5.52 25.73 -21.86
CA ALA A 15 -5.81 24.66 -20.95
C ALA A 15 -4.62 24.59 -19.99
N SER A 16 -4.81 25.14 -18.79
CA SER A 16 -3.88 25.04 -17.69
C SER A 16 -3.72 23.56 -17.35
N CYS A 17 -2.80 22.88 -18.04
CA CYS A 17 -2.35 21.55 -17.69
C CYS A 17 -1.48 21.72 -16.44
N VAL A 18 -2.11 22.01 -15.31
CA VAL A 18 -1.50 21.80 -14.00
C VAL A 18 -1.28 20.31 -13.89
N GLY A 19 -0.01 19.90 -13.82
CA GLY A 19 0.33 18.52 -13.50
C GLY A 19 -0.30 18.14 -12.16
N PRO A 20 -0.66 16.87 -11.95
CA PRO A 20 -1.10 16.40 -10.65
C PRO A 20 -0.06 16.78 -9.59
N GLU A 21 -0.51 16.99 -8.35
CA GLU A 21 0.41 17.25 -7.23
C GLU A 21 1.53 16.21 -7.23
N GLU A 22 2.78 16.68 -7.14
CA GLU A 22 3.91 15.76 -7.04
C GLU A 22 3.74 14.91 -5.77
N PRO A 23 3.84 13.58 -5.87
CA PRO A 23 3.69 12.72 -4.72
C PRO A 23 4.80 12.99 -3.71
N LEU A 24 4.42 13.30 -2.47
CA LEU A 24 5.35 13.36 -1.33
C LEU A 24 6.03 11.99 -1.18
N ASP A 25 7.36 11.97 -1.24
CA ASP A 25 8.20 10.76 -1.14
C ASP A 25 7.89 9.66 -2.18
N GLY A 26 7.33 10.04 -3.33
CA GLY A 26 6.97 9.10 -4.40
C GLY A 26 5.67 8.32 -4.18
N LEU A 27 4.94 8.60 -3.10
CA LEU A 27 3.62 8.03 -2.82
C LEU A 27 2.50 9.04 -3.06
N SER A 28 1.49 8.63 -3.82
CA SER A 28 0.25 9.40 -3.93
C SER A 28 -0.57 9.21 -2.65
N LYS A 29 -1.15 10.30 -2.16
CA LYS A 29 -2.04 10.29 -0.99
C LYS A 29 -3.23 9.35 -1.21
N ASN A 30 -3.57 8.56 -0.18
CA ASN A 30 -4.70 7.64 -0.16
C ASN A 30 -4.71 6.62 -1.32
N SER A 31 -3.53 6.32 -1.88
CA SER A 31 -3.37 5.35 -2.96
C SER A 31 -2.25 4.38 -2.58
N PRO A 32 -2.55 3.10 -2.34
CA PRO A 32 -1.51 2.14 -2.01
C PRO A 32 -0.62 1.86 -3.22
N VAL A 33 0.68 1.66 -2.95
CA VAL A 33 1.64 1.12 -3.90
C VAL A 33 1.94 -0.31 -3.50
N VAL A 34 1.75 -1.23 -4.45
CA VAL A 34 1.89 -2.67 -4.23
C VAL A 34 2.90 -3.25 -5.21
N VAL A 35 3.89 -3.96 -4.65
CA VAL A 35 4.82 -4.82 -5.40
C VAL A 35 4.51 -6.25 -5.00
N ASN A 36 4.22 -7.11 -5.97
CA ASN A 36 3.86 -8.51 -5.73
C ASN A 36 4.62 -9.39 -6.73
N THR A 37 5.61 -10.09 -6.22
CA THR A 37 6.53 -10.92 -7.01
C THR A 37 6.59 -12.33 -6.41
N THR A 38 7.34 -13.23 -7.04
CA THR A 38 7.53 -14.60 -6.53
C THR A 38 8.36 -14.66 -5.25
N GLU A 39 9.09 -13.59 -4.92
CA GLU A 39 10.06 -13.54 -3.81
C GLU A 39 9.66 -12.51 -2.74
N ALA A 40 8.94 -11.46 -3.12
CA ALA A 40 8.57 -10.38 -2.20
C ALA A 40 7.20 -9.78 -2.50
N PHE A 41 6.50 -9.44 -1.41
CA PHE A 41 5.32 -8.60 -1.39
C PHE A 41 5.64 -7.33 -0.59
N THR A 42 5.32 -6.18 -1.14
CA THR A 42 5.42 -4.90 -0.44
C THR A 42 4.14 -4.12 -0.65
N PHE A 43 3.59 -3.61 0.44
CA PHE A 43 2.50 -2.65 0.45
C PHE A 43 3.01 -1.37 1.11
N SER A 44 2.73 -0.21 0.53
CA SER A 44 3.05 1.09 1.11
C SER A 44 1.92 2.07 0.87
N LEU A 45 1.52 2.81 1.91
CA LEU A 45 0.43 3.77 1.85
C LEU A 45 0.74 4.97 2.73
N LYS A 46 0.62 6.18 2.17
CA LYS A 46 0.50 7.43 2.92
C LYS A 46 -0.97 7.85 2.89
N ALA A 47 -1.59 7.91 4.06
CA ALA A 47 -3.02 8.10 4.21
C ALA A 47 -3.39 9.33 5.04
N GLU A 48 -4.56 9.88 4.76
CA GLU A 48 -5.26 10.86 5.57
C GLU A 48 -6.76 10.56 5.53
N ASN A 49 -7.34 10.24 6.69
CA ASN A 49 -8.75 9.85 6.87
C ASN A 49 -9.19 8.77 5.86
N TYR A 50 -8.35 7.76 5.64
CA TYR A 50 -8.57 6.72 4.65
C TYR A 50 -9.26 5.50 5.25
N SER A 51 -10.28 5.01 4.54
CA SER A 51 -11.02 3.79 4.89
C SER A 51 -11.12 2.90 3.67
N THR A 52 -10.69 1.65 3.79
CA THR A 52 -10.77 0.66 2.70
C THR A 52 -10.78 -0.76 3.25
N GLU A 53 -11.21 -1.68 2.39
CA GLU A 53 -11.07 -3.13 2.56
C GLU A 53 -10.58 -3.71 1.23
N GLU A 54 -9.36 -4.24 1.22
CA GLU A 54 -8.68 -4.73 0.02
C GLU A 54 -8.09 -6.12 0.25
N THR A 55 -8.10 -6.94 -0.79
CA THR A 55 -7.52 -8.29 -0.77
C THR A 55 -6.44 -8.42 -1.83
N TYR A 56 -5.31 -8.98 -1.45
CA TYR A 56 -4.16 -9.21 -2.30
C TYR A 56 -3.79 -10.69 -2.30
N ASN A 57 -3.86 -11.34 -3.46
CA ASN A 57 -3.33 -12.70 -3.63
C ASN A 57 -1.81 -12.60 -3.85
N LEU A 58 -1.04 -13.36 -3.09
CA LEU A 58 0.41 -13.37 -3.14
C LEU A 58 0.91 -14.29 -4.25
N THR A 59 1.95 -13.85 -4.96
CA THR A 59 2.56 -14.61 -6.07
C THR A 59 3.74 -15.48 -5.63
N PHE A 60 3.96 -15.66 -4.32
CA PHE A 60 5.08 -16.43 -3.81
C PHE A 60 5.16 -17.83 -4.43
N SER A 61 6.35 -18.18 -4.93
CA SER A 61 6.61 -19.54 -5.40
C SER A 61 6.63 -20.49 -4.21
N GLU A 62 6.09 -21.70 -4.39
CA GLU A 62 6.16 -22.80 -3.40
C GLU A 62 7.61 -23.28 -3.23
N LEU A 63 8.45 -22.46 -2.61
CA LEU A 63 9.78 -22.86 -2.18
C LEU A 63 9.65 -23.52 -0.81
N THR A 64 10.41 -24.58 -0.55
CA THR A 64 10.48 -25.18 0.78
C THR A 64 11.94 -25.48 1.09
N PRO A 65 12.45 -25.10 2.29
CA PRO A 65 11.82 -24.26 3.33
C PRO A 65 11.85 -22.75 2.98
N ILE A 66 10.86 -21.98 3.46
CA ILE A 66 10.81 -20.51 3.31
C ILE A 66 11.21 -19.87 4.64
N GLU A 67 12.36 -19.19 4.71
CA GLU A 67 12.53 -18.15 5.73
C GLU A 67 11.70 -16.94 5.30
N LEU A 68 10.59 -16.63 5.98
CA LEU A 68 9.83 -15.41 5.68
C LEU A 68 10.30 -14.27 6.58
N THR A 69 10.80 -13.20 5.98
CA THR A 69 11.03 -11.93 6.66
C THR A 69 9.77 -11.08 6.57
N THR A 70 9.22 -10.70 7.72
CA THR A 70 8.11 -9.72 7.80
C THR A 70 8.58 -8.43 8.45
N VAL A 71 8.32 -7.30 7.78
CA VAL A 71 8.56 -5.96 8.33
C VAL A 71 7.24 -5.20 8.32
N LEU A 72 6.89 -4.59 9.45
CA LEU A 72 5.76 -3.68 9.56
C LEU A 72 6.21 -2.36 10.17
N ILE A 73 6.01 -1.29 9.41
CA ILE A 73 6.28 0.07 9.84
C ILE A 73 4.97 0.85 9.79
N VAL A 74 4.64 1.51 10.89
CA VAL A 74 3.55 2.50 11.00
C VAL A 74 4.12 3.74 11.66
N THR A 75 4.01 4.87 10.98
CA THR A 75 4.48 6.17 11.50
C THR A 75 3.41 7.23 11.31
N ASP A 76 3.46 8.27 12.13
CA ASP A 76 2.47 9.35 12.17
C ASP A 76 1.02 8.83 12.28
N PHE A 77 0.81 7.76 13.05
CA PHE A 77 -0.49 7.15 13.22
C PHE A 77 -1.52 8.18 13.71
N GLY A 78 -2.60 8.32 12.95
CA GLY A 78 -3.83 8.98 13.34
C GLY A 78 -5.02 8.09 12.98
N GLY A 79 -5.98 7.97 13.88
CA GLY A 79 -7.16 7.13 13.66
C GLY A 79 -7.65 6.49 14.95
N SER A 80 -8.66 5.61 14.83
CA SER A 80 -9.17 4.88 15.99
C SER A 80 -8.22 3.75 16.40
N ALA A 81 -7.80 3.74 17.67
CA ALA A 81 -7.00 2.65 18.25
C ALA A 81 -7.80 1.36 18.52
N SER A 82 -9.10 1.31 18.18
CA SER A 82 -10.02 0.22 18.54
C SER A 82 -9.86 -1.08 17.73
N GLY A 83 -8.69 -1.36 17.15
CA GLY A 83 -8.41 -2.59 16.39
C GLY A 83 -9.19 -2.77 15.08
N THR A 84 -9.78 -1.69 14.54
CA THR A 84 -10.59 -1.74 13.31
C THR A 84 -9.75 -1.71 12.03
N SER A 85 -8.47 -1.38 12.17
CA SER A 85 -7.47 -1.29 11.11
C SER A 85 -6.42 -2.39 11.30
N TYR A 86 -6.19 -3.23 10.29
CA TYR A 86 -5.29 -4.37 10.37
C TYR A 86 -4.86 -4.91 8.99
N PHE A 87 -3.77 -5.67 9.00
CA PHE A 87 -3.47 -6.67 7.98
C PHE A 87 -3.73 -8.08 8.53
N ASP A 88 -4.49 -8.88 7.80
CA ASP A 88 -4.56 -10.33 7.99
C ASP A 88 -3.77 -11.03 6.90
N ILE A 89 -3.00 -12.04 7.29
CA ILE A 89 -2.25 -12.90 6.39
C ILE A 89 -2.80 -14.31 6.49
N PHE A 90 -3.17 -14.90 5.36
CA PHE A 90 -3.73 -16.24 5.27
C PHE A 90 -2.80 -17.17 4.48
N ASN A 91 -2.85 -18.46 4.81
CA ASN A 91 -2.22 -19.51 4.00
C ASN A 91 -3.13 -19.94 2.82
N SER A 92 -2.63 -20.88 2.03
CA SER A 92 -3.35 -21.45 0.87
C SER A 92 -4.65 -22.18 1.21
N ASN A 93 -4.87 -22.53 2.48
CA ASN A 93 -6.08 -23.18 2.98
C ASN A 93 -7.06 -22.18 3.62
N ASP A 94 -6.89 -20.88 3.36
CA ASP A 94 -7.65 -19.78 3.97
C ASP A 94 -7.61 -19.73 5.50
N SER A 95 -6.61 -20.38 6.11
CA SER A 95 -6.38 -20.28 7.55
C SER A 95 -5.58 -19.03 7.87
N LEU A 96 -6.04 -18.27 8.87
CA LEU A 96 -5.35 -17.07 9.35
C LEU A 96 -4.00 -17.48 9.97
N LEU A 97 -2.92 -16.96 9.41
CA LEU A 97 -1.56 -17.14 9.94
C LEU A 97 -1.25 -16.11 11.01
N THR A 98 -1.54 -14.85 10.73
CA THR A 98 -1.29 -13.75 11.66
C THR A 98 -2.14 -12.53 11.32
N ARG A 99 -2.39 -11.72 12.35
CA ARG A 99 -3.01 -10.40 12.25
C ARG A 99 -2.03 -9.36 12.80
N TYR A 100 -1.83 -8.30 12.05
CA TYR A 100 -1.15 -7.10 12.51
C TYR A 100 -2.13 -5.95 12.66
N GLU A 101 -2.44 -5.57 13.90
CA GLU A 101 -3.29 -4.42 14.19
C GLU A 101 -2.53 -3.10 13.96
N LEU A 102 -3.21 -2.13 13.33
CA LEU A 102 -2.68 -0.79 13.04
C LEU A 102 -3.35 0.22 13.99
N ASN A 103 -2.93 0.22 15.25
CA ASN A 103 -3.55 0.99 16.33
C ASN A 103 -2.62 2.02 16.99
N SER A 104 -1.37 2.11 16.53
CA SER A 104 -0.33 2.99 17.07
C SER A 104 0.84 3.11 16.07
N ASN A 105 1.87 3.88 16.42
CA ASN A 105 3.15 3.84 15.70
C ASN A 105 3.84 2.50 15.99
N ILE A 106 4.26 1.81 14.94
CA ILE A 106 4.81 0.46 15.00
C ILE A 106 6.14 0.46 14.24
N ASN A 107 7.17 -0.11 14.85
CA ASN A 107 8.41 -0.45 14.17
C ASN A 107 8.74 -1.89 14.53
N VAL A 108 8.26 -2.84 13.71
CA VAL A 108 8.48 -4.26 13.92
C VAL A 108 9.36 -4.81 12.81
N ALA A 109 10.44 -5.47 13.22
CA ALA A 109 11.31 -6.30 12.39
C ALA A 109 11.79 -7.49 13.23
N PRO A 110 12.11 -8.63 12.61
CA PRO A 110 11.24 -9.59 11.93
C PRO A 110 10.66 -10.66 12.88
N ILE A 111 9.51 -11.26 12.51
CA ILE A 111 9.10 -12.59 13.03
C ILE A 111 9.77 -13.63 12.12
N LYS A 112 10.73 -14.39 12.64
CA LYS A 112 11.28 -15.56 11.95
C LYS A 112 10.45 -16.79 12.27
N ASN A 113 10.15 -17.56 11.23
CA ASN A 113 9.49 -18.87 11.20
C ASN A 113 7.96 -18.84 11.30
N LEU A 114 7.33 -18.85 10.12
CA LEU A 114 6.04 -19.49 9.96
C LEU A 114 6.29 -21.02 9.94
N GLU A 115 5.46 -21.80 10.62
CA GLU A 115 5.61 -23.27 10.66
C GLU A 115 5.64 -23.88 9.25
N THR A 116 6.15 -25.10 9.12
CA THR A 116 6.07 -25.87 7.88
C THR A 116 4.60 -25.92 7.41
N ASN A 117 4.30 -25.46 6.18
CA ASN A 117 2.95 -25.24 5.59
C ASN A 117 2.22 -23.93 5.94
N ALA A 118 2.85 -22.99 6.64
CA ALA A 118 2.31 -21.65 6.85
C ALA A 118 2.77 -20.67 5.75
N ILE A 119 2.82 -21.12 4.49
CA ILE A 119 3.18 -20.28 3.35
C ILE A 119 2.07 -19.23 3.14
N PRO A 120 2.37 -17.92 3.22
CA PRO A 120 1.40 -16.89 2.93
C PRO A 120 0.91 -16.98 1.49
N ASN A 121 -0.41 -16.93 1.30
CA ASN A 121 -1.04 -16.93 -0.01
C ASN A 121 -1.91 -15.70 -0.24
N LYS A 122 -2.42 -15.07 0.82
CA LYS A 122 -3.36 -13.96 0.70
C LYS A 122 -3.21 -12.97 1.84
N ILE A 123 -3.34 -11.69 1.52
CA ILE A 123 -3.42 -10.59 2.50
C ILE A 123 -4.78 -9.94 2.39
N PHE A 124 -5.40 -9.68 3.53
CA PHE A 124 -6.55 -8.81 3.65
C PHE A 124 -6.15 -7.57 4.43
N PHE A 125 -6.28 -6.40 3.81
CA PHE A 125 -5.99 -5.11 4.40
C PHE A 125 -7.30 -4.38 4.67
N LYS A 126 -7.51 -3.99 5.92
CA LYS A 126 -8.65 -3.17 6.31
C LYS A 126 -8.15 -1.98 7.11
N VAL A 127 -8.67 -0.80 6.79
CA VAL A 127 -8.47 0.40 7.62
C VAL A 127 -9.77 1.18 7.73
N ASN A 128 -9.96 1.86 8.85
CA ASN A 128 -11.05 2.80 9.06
C ASN A 128 -10.52 4.11 9.67
N ASP A 129 -10.75 5.21 8.96
CA ASP A 129 -10.32 6.58 9.32
C ASP A 129 -8.82 6.66 9.64
N PHE A 130 -8.00 5.90 8.90
CA PHE A 130 -6.56 5.81 9.11
C PHE A 130 -5.84 6.99 8.48
N SER A 131 -4.87 7.53 9.21
CA SER A 131 -3.93 8.56 8.80
C SER A 131 -2.53 8.16 9.22
N GLY A 132 -1.54 8.58 8.44
CA GLY A 132 -0.13 8.27 8.67
C GLY A 132 0.48 7.51 7.50
N PHE A 133 1.64 6.91 7.75
CA PHE A 133 2.31 6.04 6.79
C PHE A 133 2.30 4.60 7.30
N VAL A 134 2.00 3.65 6.42
CA VAL A 134 2.11 2.22 6.70
C VAL A 134 2.85 1.51 5.59
N GLN A 135 3.75 0.61 5.98
CA GLN A 135 4.43 -0.30 5.07
C GLN A 135 4.46 -1.72 5.65
N LEU A 136 4.02 -2.67 4.83
CA LEU A 136 4.17 -4.10 5.09
C LEU A 136 5.09 -4.68 4.03
N VAL A 137 6.16 -5.36 4.45
CA VAL A 137 7.04 -6.14 3.59
C VAL A 137 6.99 -7.59 4.04
N LEU A 138 6.72 -8.49 3.09
CA LEU A 138 6.92 -9.91 3.22
C LEU A 138 7.95 -10.33 2.18
N ALA A 139 9.07 -10.90 2.59
CA ALA A 139 10.11 -11.33 1.67
C ALA A 139 10.57 -12.74 2.04
N ILE A 140 10.74 -13.58 1.02
CA ILE A 140 11.41 -14.87 1.13
C ILE A 140 12.90 -14.58 1.30
N GLY A 141 13.49 -15.06 2.40
CA GLY A 141 14.93 -15.05 2.65
C GLY A 141 15.60 -16.23 1.96
N ASP A 142 16.84 -16.00 1.55
CA ASP A 142 17.76 -17.02 1.02
C ASP A 142 18.23 -18.02 2.09
#